data_AF-A0A7X9PA30-F1
#
_entry.id   AF-A0A7X9PA30-F1
#
_cell.length_a   1.000
_cell.length_b   1.000
_cell.length_c   1.000
_cell.angle_alpha   90.00
_cell.angle_beta   90.00
_cell.angle_gamma   90.00
#
_symmetry.space_group_name_H-M   'P 1'
#
loop_
_entity.id
_entity.type
_entity.pdbx_description
1 polymer ?
#
loop_
_entity_poly.entity_id
_entity_poly.type
_entity_poly.pdbx_seq_one_letter_code
_entity_poly.pdbx_strand_id
1 'polypeptide(L)'
;MYWDLSAECLDRSAMRELQSERLRETVARCYANTAHYRNALDSAGLKPDHIRSIDDLPRIPFTVKEDLRDNYPFGLFAAPLEDVVRVHASSGTTGKPIVVGYTREDIGLWAECIARTLTAGGVGRRDVIQVAYGYGLFTGGLGLHYGAEQVGAVTVPVSGGNTKRQDMLMQDFGVTAIACTPSFAAYLAETLRDSGVDFSTLKLRVGFFGAEPWSDAMRREIEASLNIMALDIYGLSEVIGPGVAYECEHQCGLHVAEDHFIPEIINPDTGEN
;
A
#
# COMPACT_ATOMS: atom_id res chain seq x y z
N MET A 1 13.37 -6.14 -11.44
CA MET A 1 14.34 -5.24 -10.74
C MET A 1 14.06 -5.30 -9.25
N TYR A 2 15.09 -5.11 -8.41
CA TYR A 2 14.96 -5.18 -6.95
C TYR A 2 15.40 -3.85 -6.33
N TRP A 3 14.65 -3.39 -5.34
CA TRP A 3 14.98 -2.23 -4.50
C TRP A 3 15.87 -2.65 -3.33
N ASP A 4 15.48 -3.71 -2.63
CA ASP A 4 16.22 -4.34 -1.55
C ASP A 4 16.39 -5.83 -1.84
N LEU A 5 17.53 -6.17 -2.44
CA LEU A 5 17.91 -7.56 -2.72
C LEU A 5 17.94 -8.45 -1.47
N SER A 6 18.24 -7.87 -0.30
CA SER A 6 18.39 -8.64 0.94
C SER A 6 17.06 -9.10 1.51
N ALA A 7 15.98 -8.35 1.26
CA ALA A 7 14.62 -8.74 1.61
C ALA A 7 13.92 -9.48 0.47
N GLU A 8 14.00 -8.97 -0.77
CA GLU A 8 13.22 -9.46 -1.91
C GLU A 8 13.71 -10.81 -2.48
N CYS A 9 14.96 -11.19 -2.21
CA CYS A 9 15.54 -12.47 -2.64
C CYS A 9 15.90 -13.38 -1.46
N LEU A 10 15.36 -13.08 -0.27
CA LEU A 10 15.60 -13.89 0.92
C LEU A 10 15.02 -15.30 0.73
N ASP A 11 15.78 -16.33 1.10
CA ASP A 11 15.30 -17.70 0.97
C ASP A 11 14.14 -17.98 1.95
N ARG A 12 13.40 -19.05 1.69
CA ARG A 12 12.17 -19.35 2.43
C ARG A 12 12.41 -19.61 3.92
N SER A 13 13.53 -20.24 4.28
CA SER A 13 13.89 -20.49 5.68
C SER A 13 14.22 -19.19 6.39
N ALA A 14 15.09 -18.37 5.81
CA ALA A 14 15.51 -17.10 6.37
C ALA A 14 14.33 -16.11 6.50
N MET A 15 13.43 -16.08 5.52
CA MET A 15 12.22 -15.26 5.61
C MET A 15 11.30 -15.71 6.74
N ARG A 16 11.13 -17.02 6.96
CA ARG A 16 10.31 -17.53 8.07
C ARG A 16 10.94 -17.23 9.43
N GLU A 17 12.26 -17.23 9.53
CA GLU A 17 12.98 -16.82 10.74
C GLU A 17 12.76 -15.33 11.03
N LEU A 18 12.93 -14.46 10.01
CA LEU A 18 12.66 -13.03 10.10
C LEU A 18 11.21 -12.74 10.53
N GLN A 19 10.24 -13.39 9.89
CA GLN A 19 8.83 -13.26 10.24
C GLN A 19 8.55 -13.73 11.67
N SER A 20 9.17 -14.83 12.11
CA SER A 20 9.04 -15.34 13.48
C SER A 20 9.62 -14.39 14.53
N GLU A 21 10.72 -13.71 14.22
CA GLU A 21 11.28 -12.67 15.07
C GLU A 21 10.34 -11.45 15.17
N ARG A 22 9.97 -10.87 14.01
CA ARG A 22 9.12 -9.68 13.95
C ARG A 22 7.71 -9.92 14.52
N LEU A 23 7.16 -11.12 14.37
CA LEU A 23 5.88 -11.49 14.97
C LEU A 23 5.96 -11.46 16.50
N ARG A 24 7.01 -12.07 17.09
CA ARG A 24 7.20 -12.07 18.55
C ARG A 24 7.31 -10.65 19.10
N GLU A 25 8.09 -9.81 18.45
CA GLU A 25 8.26 -8.40 18.84
C GLU A 25 6.94 -7.62 18.75
N THR A 26 6.20 -7.82 17.65
CA THR A 26 4.91 -7.15 17.43
C THR A 26 3.89 -7.56 18.48
N VAL A 27 3.75 -8.87 18.76
CA VAL A 27 2.84 -9.38 19.79
C VAL A 27 3.23 -8.85 21.18
N ALA A 28 4.52 -8.89 21.53
CA ALA A 28 4.99 -8.40 22.83
C ALA A 28 4.70 -6.90 23.00
N ARG A 29 4.98 -6.09 21.98
CA ARG A 29 4.70 -4.65 21.97
C ARG A 29 3.21 -4.34 22.11
N CYS A 30 2.36 -4.99 21.32
CA CYS A 30 0.91 -4.82 21.37
C CYS A 30 0.33 -5.25 22.71
N TYR A 31 0.78 -6.38 23.27
CA TYR A 31 0.34 -6.86 24.58
C TYR A 31 0.71 -5.90 25.72
N ALA A 32 1.95 -5.37 25.69
CA ALA A 32 2.42 -4.45 26.71
C ALA A 32 1.67 -3.11 26.66
N ASN A 33 1.49 -2.55 25.46
CA ASN A 33 1.10 -1.14 25.30
C ASN A 33 -0.38 -0.92 25.01
N THR A 34 -1.13 -1.94 24.60
CA THR A 34 -2.52 -1.78 24.14
C THR A 34 -3.48 -2.66 24.93
N ALA A 35 -4.42 -2.04 25.65
CA ALA A 35 -5.38 -2.76 26.50
C ALA A 35 -6.24 -3.76 25.73
N HIS A 36 -6.68 -3.40 24.51
CA HIS A 36 -7.45 -4.29 23.64
C HIS A 36 -6.70 -5.60 23.34
N TYR A 37 -5.46 -5.52 22.82
CA TYR A 37 -4.67 -6.70 22.48
C TYR A 37 -4.29 -7.54 23.69
N ARG A 38 -3.98 -6.91 24.82
CA ARG A 38 -3.76 -7.61 26.09
C ARG A 38 -4.97 -8.44 26.50
N ASN A 39 -6.16 -7.82 26.49
CA ASN A 39 -7.39 -8.49 26.89
C ASN A 39 -7.77 -9.62 25.91
N ALA A 40 -7.56 -9.43 24.60
CA ALA A 40 -7.82 -10.44 23.59
C ALA A 40 -6.93 -11.67 23.78
N LEU A 41 -5.61 -11.46 23.94
CA LEU A 41 -4.66 -12.54 24.19
C LEU A 41 -4.94 -13.25 25.53
N ASP A 42 -5.21 -12.50 26.61
CA ASP A 42 -5.54 -13.07 27.91
C ASP A 42 -6.82 -13.93 27.86
N SER A 43 -7.84 -13.48 27.14
CA SER A 43 -9.10 -14.22 26.97
C SER A 43 -8.92 -15.51 26.18
N ALA A 44 -7.97 -15.54 25.25
CA ALA A 44 -7.57 -16.75 24.51
C ALA A 44 -6.59 -17.65 25.30
N GLY A 45 -6.24 -17.30 26.54
CA GLY A 45 -5.24 -18.04 27.34
C GLY A 45 -3.82 -17.92 26.80
N LEU A 46 -3.53 -16.87 26.03
CA LEU A 46 -2.23 -16.62 25.41
C LEU A 46 -1.45 -15.53 26.13
N LYS A 47 -0.12 -15.67 26.12
CA LYS A 47 0.86 -14.68 26.54
C LYS A 47 1.88 -14.52 25.41
N PRO A 48 2.62 -13.39 25.32
CA PRO A 48 3.61 -13.18 24.26
C PRO A 48 4.61 -14.35 24.13
N ASP A 49 5.06 -14.91 25.26
CA ASP A 49 6.01 -16.02 25.37
C ASP A 49 5.49 -17.35 24.78
N HIS A 50 4.17 -17.44 24.53
CA HIS A 50 3.54 -18.59 23.85
C HIS A 50 3.66 -18.52 22.32
N ILE A 51 4.01 -17.36 21.76
CA ILE A 51 4.25 -17.15 20.34
C ILE A 51 5.75 -17.34 20.10
N ARG A 52 6.13 -18.40 19.41
CA ARG A 52 7.53 -18.80 19.20
C ARG A 52 7.95 -18.68 17.76
N SER A 53 7.01 -18.85 16.84
CA SER A 53 7.27 -18.77 15.40
C SER A 53 6.05 -18.26 14.64
N ILE A 54 6.23 -18.01 13.34
CA ILE A 54 5.13 -17.71 12.42
C ILE A 54 4.03 -18.78 12.44
N ASP A 55 4.33 -20.04 12.80
CA ASP A 55 3.32 -21.11 12.87
C ASP A 55 2.34 -20.95 14.05
N ASP A 56 2.63 -20.05 14.99
CA ASP A 56 1.71 -19.71 16.08
C ASP A 56 0.70 -18.61 15.72
N LEU A 57 0.83 -18.00 14.54
CA LEU A 57 -0.03 -16.93 14.07
C LEU A 57 -1.54 -17.30 14.12
N PRO A 58 -1.98 -18.51 13.71
CA PRO A 58 -3.40 -18.89 13.76
C PRO A 58 -4.00 -18.96 15.17
N ARG A 59 -3.15 -18.96 16.21
CA ARG A 59 -3.60 -18.97 17.61
C ARG A 59 -3.99 -17.56 18.07
N ILE A 60 -3.47 -16.52 17.42
CA ILE A 60 -3.69 -15.13 17.80
C ILE A 60 -5.11 -14.71 17.39
N PRO A 61 -5.91 -14.13 18.31
CA PRO A 61 -7.26 -13.69 17.97
C PRO A 61 -7.28 -12.65 16.84
N PHE A 62 -8.27 -12.74 15.96
CA PHE A 62 -8.49 -11.75 14.91
C PHE A 62 -8.76 -10.36 15.49
N THR A 63 -8.29 -9.35 14.78
CA THR A 63 -8.74 -7.96 14.93
C THR A 63 -9.67 -7.65 13.77
N VAL A 64 -10.91 -7.23 14.08
CA VAL A 64 -11.93 -6.91 13.10
C VAL A 64 -12.23 -5.42 13.07
N LYS A 65 -13.00 -4.98 12.07
CA LYS A 65 -13.32 -3.57 11.85
C LYS A 65 -13.99 -2.91 13.07
N GLU A 66 -14.81 -3.68 13.78
CA GLU A 66 -15.51 -3.28 14.99
C GLU A 66 -14.54 -2.90 16.10
N ASP A 67 -13.42 -3.62 16.26
CA ASP A 67 -12.40 -3.32 17.26
C ASP A 67 -11.78 -1.94 17.04
N LEU A 68 -11.51 -1.57 15.78
CA LEU A 68 -10.99 -0.24 15.42
C LEU A 68 -12.01 0.86 15.74
N ARG A 69 -13.30 0.59 15.54
CA ARG A 69 -14.39 1.56 15.84
C ARG A 69 -14.56 1.76 17.34
N ASP A 70 -14.53 0.68 18.11
CA ASP A 70 -14.75 0.69 19.56
C ASP A 70 -13.58 1.33 20.32
N ASN A 71 -12.38 1.31 19.73
CA ASN A 71 -11.17 1.92 20.27
C ASN A 71 -10.84 3.29 19.64
N TYR A 72 -11.77 3.93 18.93
CA TYR A 72 -11.56 5.25 18.36
C TYR A 72 -11.25 6.34 19.42
N PRO A 73 -10.35 7.30 19.15
CA PRO A 73 -9.58 7.46 17.91
C PRO A 73 -8.21 6.75 17.93
N PHE A 74 -7.62 6.54 19.10
CA PHE A 74 -6.21 6.13 19.24
C PHE A 74 -6.03 4.93 20.19
N GLY A 75 -7.11 4.27 20.60
CA GLY A 75 -7.08 3.22 21.63
C GLY A 75 -6.32 1.96 21.23
N LEU A 76 -5.99 1.80 19.95
CA LEU A 76 -5.14 0.71 19.43
C LEU A 76 -3.67 1.11 19.22
N PHE A 77 -3.29 2.37 19.47
CA PHE A 77 -1.90 2.79 19.29
C PHE A 77 -1.01 2.12 20.33
N ALA A 78 0.02 1.43 19.85
CA ALA A 78 1.03 0.77 20.68
C ALA A 78 2.24 1.67 21.00
N ALA A 79 2.21 2.93 20.54
CA ALA A 79 3.16 3.99 20.83
C ALA A 79 2.42 5.21 21.42
N PRO A 80 3.06 6.02 22.27
CA PRO A 80 2.44 7.23 22.78
C PRO A 80 2.23 8.24 21.65
N LEU A 81 1.19 9.08 21.78
CA LEU A 81 0.80 10.02 20.71
C LEU A 81 1.92 11.03 20.36
N GLU A 82 2.83 11.32 21.28
CA GLU A 82 3.99 12.19 21.04
C GLU A 82 5.01 11.62 20.05
N ASP A 83 5.04 10.29 19.86
CA ASP A 83 5.89 9.63 18.87
C ASP A 83 5.20 9.48 17.50
N VAL A 84 3.89 9.74 17.45
CA VAL A 84 3.08 9.64 16.23
C VAL A 84 3.20 10.94 15.42
N VAL A 85 3.68 10.82 14.19
CA VAL A 85 3.92 11.97 13.28
C VAL A 85 2.86 12.11 12.19
N ARG A 86 2.00 11.11 12.02
CA ARG A 86 0.94 11.10 11.00
C ARG A 86 -0.27 10.32 11.49
N VAL A 87 -1.45 10.81 11.12
CA VAL A 87 -2.70 10.03 11.16
C VAL A 87 -3.36 10.06 9.79
N HIS A 88 -3.95 8.94 9.41
CA HIS A 88 -4.86 8.83 8.27
C HIS A 88 -6.24 8.37 8.76
N ALA A 89 -7.28 8.69 7.99
CA ALA A 89 -8.64 8.35 8.36
C ALA A 89 -9.50 7.99 7.14
N SER A 90 -10.37 7.00 7.30
CA SER A 90 -11.33 6.62 6.26
C SER A 90 -12.46 7.65 6.13
N SER A 91 -13.12 7.68 4.97
CA SER A 91 -14.14 8.66 4.60
C SER A 91 -15.53 8.44 5.26
N GLY A 92 -15.59 7.78 6.43
CA GLY A 92 -16.81 7.27 7.06
C GLY A 92 -18.05 8.17 6.88
N THR A 93 -19.09 7.64 6.24
CA THR A 93 -20.28 8.42 5.82
C THR A 93 -21.41 8.45 6.85
N THR A 94 -21.39 7.57 7.86
CA THR A 94 -22.47 7.45 8.86
C THR A 94 -22.00 7.16 10.29
N GLY A 95 -20.68 7.11 10.54
CA GLY A 95 -20.10 6.78 11.85
C GLY A 95 -18.67 7.33 12.03
N LYS A 96 -18.06 7.04 13.18
CA LYS A 96 -16.66 7.42 13.44
C LYS A 96 -15.74 6.76 12.39
N PRO A 97 -14.81 7.51 11.78
CA PRO A 97 -13.90 6.94 10.79
C PRO A 97 -12.91 5.99 11.46
N ILE A 98 -12.35 5.07 10.67
CA ILE A 98 -11.19 4.30 11.11
C ILE A 98 -9.98 5.21 11.06
N VAL A 99 -9.20 5.24 12.15
CA VAL A 99 -8.00 6.05 12.28
C VAL A 99 -6.80 5.13 12.42
N VAL A 100 -5.77 5.41 11.63
CA VAL A 100 -4.47 4.73 11.69
C VAL A 100 -3.37 5.76 11.91
N GLY A 101 -2.38 5.41 12.72
CA GLY A 101 -1.30 6.30 13.14
C GLY A 101 0.05 5.73 12.75
N TYR A 102 1.01 6.62 12.50
CA TYR A 102 2.35 6.27 12.06
C TYR A 102 3.37 7.07 12.86
N THR A 103 4.34 6.38 13.44
CA THR A 103 5.58 6.98 13.93
C THR A 103 6.47 7.41 12.77
N ARG A 104 7.59 8.08 13.06
CA ARG A 104 8.57 8.44 12.02
C ARG A 104 9.15 7.21 11.33
N GLU A 105 9.38 6.14 12.08
CA GLU A 105 9.89 4.87 11.55
C GLU A 105 8.88 4.22 10.61
N ASP A 106 7.59 4.21 10.99
CA ASP A 106 6.51 3.67 10.16
C ASP A 106 6.37 4.41 8.82
N ILE A 107 6.58 5.74 8.81
CA ILE A 107 6.60 6.52 7.56
C ILE A 107 7.80 6.13 6.67
N GLY A 108 8.96 5.86 7.28
CA GLY A 108 10.14 5.38 6.56
C GLY A 108 9.91 4.01 5.92
N LEU A 109 9.38 3.06 6.69
CA LEU A 109 8.99 1.72 6.22
C LEU A 109 7.96 1.82 5.09
N TRP A 110 6.95 2.66 5.23
CA TRP A 110 5.93 2.83 4.19
C TRP A 110 6.52 3.36 2.88
N ALA A 111 7.41 4.35 2.97
CA ALA A 111 8.12 4.89 1.82
C ALA A 111 8.97 3.81 1.13
N GLU A 112 9.62 2.94 1.91
CA GLU A 112 10.40 1.80 1.40
C GLU A 112 9.54 0.78 0.66
N CYS A 113 8.40 0.37 1.22
CA CYS A 113 7.47 -0.55 0.56
C CYS A 113 6.97 0.00 -0.78
N ILE A 114 6.66 1.30 -0.85
CA ILE A 114 6.30 1.93 -2.12
C ILE A 114 7.50 2.03 -3.06
N ALA A 115 8.70 2.34 -2.56
CA ALA A 115 9.89 2.39 -3.38
C ALA A 115 10.17 1.04 -4.06
N ARG A 116 9.97 -0.05 -3.31
CA ARG A 116 10.01 -1.42 -3.81
C ARG A 116 8.98 -1.65 -4.91
N THR A 117 7.72 -1.29 -4.69
CA THR A 117 6.65 -1.37 -5.70
C THR A 117 6.99 -0.62 -6.99
N LEU A 118 7.43 0.65 -6.87
CA LEU A 118 7.77 1.48 -8.02
C LEU A 118 8.97 0.93 -8.79
N THR A 119 9.98 0.43 -8.08
CA THR A 119 11.18 -0.21 -8.67
C THR A 119 10.82 -1.49 -9.43
N ALA A 120 9.81 -2.25 -8.98
CA ALA A 120 9.32 -3.44 -9.68
C ALA A 120 8.73 -3.12 -11.06
N GLY A 121 8.14 -1.93 -11.23
CA GLY A 121 7.73 -1.37 -12.53
C GLY A 121 8.82 -0.57 -13.26
N GLY A 122 10.06 -0.63 -12.76
CA GLY A 122 11.23 0.00 -13.34
C GLY A 122 11.31 1.50 -13.16
N VAL A 123 10.54 2.10 -12.25
CA VAL A 123 10.67 3.52 -11.91
C VAL A 123 11.97 3.76 -11.16
N GLY A 124 12.69 4.81 -11.53
CA GLY A 124 13.96 5.21 -10.92
C GLY A 124 14.18 6.71 -10.95
N ARG A 125 15.41 7.14 -10.64
CA ARG A 125 15.81 8.56 -10.56
C ARG A 125 15.70 9.37 -11.85
N ARG A 126 15.42 8.72 -12.98
CA ARG A 126 15.26 9.36 -14.29
C ARG A 126 13.79 9.56 -14.67
N ASP A 127 12.87 9.08 -13.84
CA ASP A 127 11.45 9.12 -14.11
C ASP A 127 10.80 10.37 -13.52
N VAL A 128 9.71 10.76 -14.17
CA VAL A 128 8.78 11.77 -13.68
C VAL A 128 7.45 11.04 -13.44
N ILE A 129 7.04 10.95 -12.18
CA ILE A 129 5.84 10.22 -11.78
C ILE A 129 4.71 11.17 -11.40
N GLN A 130 3.57 11.01 -12.06
CA GLN A 130 2.35 11.73 -11.74
C GLN A 130 1.53 10.96 -10.71
N VAL A 131 1.43 11.51 -9.50
CA VAL A 131 0.61 10.92 -8.43
C VAL A 131 -0.77 11.55 -8.49
N ALA A 132 -1.71 10.80 -9.05
CA ALA A 132 -3.10 11.19 -9.26
C ALA A 132 -4.09 10.45 -8.33
N TYR A 133 -3.59 9.77 -7.30
CA TYR A 133 -4.39 9.41 -6.13
C TYR A 133 -4.72 10.64 -5.28
N GLY A 134 -5.86 10.61 -4.58
CA GLY A 134 -6.26 11.69 -3.68
C GLY A 134 -5.25 11.95 -2.56
N TYR A 135 -4.86 13.21 -2.38
CA TYR A 135 -4.07 13.65 -1.23
C TYR A 135 -4.97 14.07 -0.06
N GLY A 136 -4.45 13.99 1.16
CA GLY A 136 -5.16 14.33 2.39
C GLY A 136 -5.24 13.12 3.33
N LEU A 137 -6.42 12.85 3.86
CA LEU A 137 -6.65 11.72 4.77
C LEU A 137 -6.57 10.35 4.08
N PHE A 138 -6.74 10.30 2.76
CA PHE A 138 -6.54 9.09 1.98
C PHE A 138 -5.04 8.73 1.91
N THR A 139 -4.71 7.45 2.14
CA THR A 139 -3.33 6.97 2.18
C THR A 139 -2.68 6.93 0.80
N GLY A 140 -3.46 6.80 -0.28
CA GLY A 140 -2.94 6.66 -1.65
C GLY A 140 -2.01 7.79 -2.08
N GLY A 141 -2.45 9.05 -1.97
CA GLY A 141 -1.68 10.21 -2.42
C GLY A 141 -0.34 10.34 -1.69
N LEU A 142 -0.37 10.40 -0.35
CA LEU A 142 0.83 10.56 0.45
C LEU A 142 1.73 9.31 0.43
N GLY A 143 1.18 8.09 0.40
CA GLY A 143 1.97 6.87 0.29
C GLY A 143 2.82 6.83 -0.98
N LEU A 144 2.16 6.99 -2.14
CA LEU A 144 2.86 7.03 -3.42
C LEU A 144 3.86 8.19 -3.50
N HIS A 145 3.52 9.34 -2.91
CA HIS A 145 4.42 10.49 -2.84
C HIS A 145 5.74 10.17 -2.13
N TYR A 146 5.68 9.62 -0.92
CA TYR A 146 6.88 9.33 -0.13
C TYR A 146 7.76 8.29 -0.80
N GLY A 147 7.19 7.22 -1.37
CA GLY A 147 8.01 6.23 -2.05
C GLY A 147 8.55 6.69 -3.41
N ALA A 148 7.83 7.56 -4.14
CA ALA A 148 8.34 8.18 -5.35
C ALA A 148 9.58 9.06 -5.06
N GLU A 149 9.52 9.87 -4.01
CA GLU A 149 10.66 10.66 -3.54
C GLU A 149 11.80 9.77 -3.05
N GLN A 150 11.47 8.66 -2.37
CA GLN A 150 12.45 7.68 -1.87
C GLN A 150 13.24 7.00 -3.01
N VAL A 151 12.57 6.63 -4.11
CA VAL A 151 13.22 6.14 -5.34
C VAL A 151 14.05 7.22 -6.04
N GLY A 152 13.78 8.49 -5.71
CA GLY A 152 14.43 9.68 -6.27
C GLY A 152 13.85 10.09 -7.63
N ALA A 153 12.63 9.68 -7.94
CA ALA A 153 11.89 10.15 -9.12
C ALA A 153 11.42 11.60 -8.90
N VAL A 154 11.17 12.33 -9.98
CA VAL A 154 10.49 13.63 -9.89
C VAL A 154 9.01 13.38 -9.65
N THR A 155 8.53 13.70 -8.45
CA THR A 155 7.12 13.53 -8.07
C THR A 155 6.28 14.74 -8.52
N VAL A 156 5.23 14.49 -9.29
CA VAL A 156 4.22 15.50 -9.67
C VAL A 156 2.95 15.26 -8.84
N PRO A 157 2.73 16.02 -7.75
CA PRO A 157 1.65 15.77 -6.79
C PRO A 157 0.34 16.41 -7.24
N VAL A 158 -0.29 15.89 -8.30
CA VAL A 158 -1.50 16.49 -8.89
C VAL A 158 -2.75 16.22 -8.07
N SER A 159 -2.77 15.12 -7.30
CA SER A 159 -3.98 14.59 -6.66
C SER A 159 -5.02 14.12 -7.68
N GLY A 160 -6.20 13.68 -7.21
CA GLY A 160 -7.31 13.27 -8.06
C GLY A 160 -8.09 14.46 -8.65
N GLY A 161 -8.73 14.24 -9.81
CA GLY A 161 -9.59 15.21 -10.48
C GLY A 161 -8.86 16.16 -11.43
N ASN A 162 -9.55 17.23 -11.84
CA ASN A 162 -9.11 18.24 -12.83
C ASN A 162 -8.36 17.63 -14.03
N THR A 163 -9.07 16.82 -14.80
CA THR A 163 -8.48 16.03 -15.91
C THR A 163 -7.71 16.86 -16.93
N LYS A 164 -8.20 18.05 -17.32
CA LYS A 164 -7.45 18.95 -18.21
C LYS A 164 -6.07 19.30 -17.69
N ARG A 165 -5.94 19.47 -16.37
CA ARG A 165 -4.65 19.72 -15.72
C ARG A 165 -3.79 18.46 -15.69
N GLN A 166 -4.37 17.27 -15.51
CA GLN A 166 -3.63 16.01 -15.60
C GLN A 166 -2.99 15.86 -16.98
N ASP A 167 -3.78 16.07 -18.04
CA ASP A 167 -3.36 15.92 -19.44
C ASP A 167 -2.26 16.94 -19.81
N MET A 168 -2.43 18.19 -19.37
CA MET A 168 -1.44 19.25 -19.57
C MET A 168 -0.11 18.93 -18.88
N LEU A 169 -0.14 18.55 -17.60
CA LEU A 169 1.09 18.26 -16.84
C LEU A 169 1.78 16.99 -17.36
N MET A 170 1.01 15.99 -17.78
CA MET A 170 1.55 14.76 -18.37
C MET A 170 2.42 15.07 -19.60
N GLN A 171 1.95 15.96 -20.47
CA GLN A 171 2.67 16.43 -21.66
C GLN A 171 3.85 17.34 -21.29
N ASP A 172 3.58 18.41 -20.55
CA ASP A 172 4.56 19.48 -20.29
C ASP A 172 5.75 19.00 -19.46
N PHE A 173 5.51 18.11 -18.49
CA PHE A 173 6.56 17.58 -17.63
C PHE A 173 7.21 16.31 -18.17
N GLY A 174 6.69 15.77 -19.29
CA GLY A 174 7.20 14.54 -19.88
C GLY A 174 7.10 13.36 -18.91
N VAL A 175 5.92 13.17 -18.32
CA VAL A 175 5.63 12.13 -17.34
C VAL A 175 5.91 10.75 -17.92
N THR A 176 6.63 9.91 -17.17
CA THR A 176 6.99 8.55 -17.56
C THR A 176 6.20 7.49 -16.78
N ALA A 177 5.72 7.82 -15.59
CA ALA A 177 4.90 6.93 -14.77
C ALA A 177 3.66 7.64 -14.22
N ILE A 178 2.56 6.92 -14.05
CA ILE A 178 1.34 7.45 -13.39
C ILE A 178 0.87 6.50 -12.29
N ALA A 179 0.36 7.05 -11.19
CA ALA A 179 -0.27 6.28 -10.12
C ALA A 179 -1.67 6.84 -9.82
N CYS A 180 -2.71 6.05 -10.06
CA CYS A 180 -4.12 6.43 -9.87
C CYS A 180 -5.05 5.21 -9.82
N THR A 181 -6.35 5.42 -9.69
CA THR A 181 -7.32 4.31 -9.81
C THR A 181 -7.42 3.86 -11.28
N PRO A 182 -7.66 2.56 -11.57
CA PRO A 182 -7.79 2.07 -12.92
C PRO A 182 -8.96 2.71 -13.69
N SER A 183 -10.09 2.99 -13.01
CA SER A 183 -11.20 3.76 -13.61
C SER A 183 -10.78 5.16 -14.06
N PHE A 184 -9.94 5.83 -13.27
CA PHE A 184 -9.44 7.15 -13.62
C PHE A 184 -8.42 7.09 -14.76
N ALA A 185 -7.56 6.07 -14.80
CA ALA A 185 -6.65 5.85 -15.93
C ALA A 185 -7.39 5.64 -17.25
N ALA A 186 -8.46 4.84 -17.26
CA ALA A 186 -9.31 4.66 -18.43
C ALA A 186 -9.95 6.00 -18.86
N TYR A 187 -10.48 6.77 -17.91
CA TYR A 187 -11.04 8.09 -18.19
C TYR A 187 -10.00 9.08 -18.74
N LEU A 188 -8.77 9.10 -18.20
CA LEU A 188 -7.67 9.92 -18.72
C LEU A 188 -7.32 9.56 -20.16
N ALA A 189 -7.36 8.28 -20.51
CA ALA A 189 -7.09 7.84 -21.89
C ALA A 189 -8.16 8.37 -22.87
N GLU A 190 -9.42 8.42 -22.45
CA GLU A 190 -10.49 9.05 -23.22
C GLU A 190 -10.29 10.56 -23.37
N THR A 191 -9.97 11.26 -22.29
CA THR A 191 -9.82 12.74 -22.34
C THR A 191 -8.62 13.19 -23.16
N LEU A 192 -7.51 12.46 -23.11
CA LEU A 192 -6.34 12.70 -23.97
C LEU A 192 -6.73 12.56 -25.45
N ARG A 193 -7.50 11.51 -25.79
CA ARG A 193 -8.00 11.28 -27.15
C ARG A 193 -8.95 12.38 -27.61
N ASP A 194 -9.92 12.75 -26.79
CA ASP A 194 -10.90 13.79 -27.09
C ASP A 194 -10.25 15.18 -27.23
N SER A 195 -9.15 15.41 -26.51
CA SER A 195 -8.36 16.64 -26.60
C SER A 195 -7.40 16.65 -27.80
N GLY A 196 -7.38 15.59 -28.62
CA GLY A 196 -6.55 15.48 -29.81
C GLY A 196 -5.06 15.32 -29.52
N VAL A 197 -4.70 14.82 -28.32
CA VAL A 197 -3.30 14.57 -27.95
C VAL A 197 -2.74 13.43 -28.80
N ASP A 198 -1.57 13.66 -29.39
CA ASP A 198 -0.82 12.62 -30.08
C ASP A 198 -0.09 11.76 -29.04
N PHE A 199 -0.58 10.55 -28.80
CA PHE A 199 -0.03 9.60 -27.83
C PHE A 199 1.44 9.24 -28.13
N SER A 200 1.91 9.38 -29.38
CA SER A 200 3.32 9.14 -29.72
C SER A 200 4.28 10.19 -29.14
N THR A 201 3.75 11.34 -28.71
CA THR A 201 4.51 12.41 -28.05
C THR A 201 4.61 12.21 -26.53
N LEU A 202 3.78 11.34 -25.95
CA LEU A 202 3.81 11.04 -24.54
C LEU A 202 5.01 10.17 -24.19
N LYS A 203 5.61 10.42 -23.02
CA LYS A 203 6.71 9.61 -22.47
C LYS A 203 6.24 8.52 -21.51
N LEU A 204 4.92 8.43 -21.30
CA LEU A 204 4.30 7.53 -20.35
C LEU A 204 4.61 6.08 -20.76
N ARG A 205 5.07 5.27 -19.81
CA ARG A 205 5.47 3.87 -20.06
C ARG A 205 4.91 2.87 -19.04
N VAL A 206 4.57 3.32 -17.84
CA VAL A 206 4.09 2.45 -16.77
C VAL A 206 3.01 3.14 -15.93
N GLY A 207 2.00 2.38 -15.53
CA GLY A 207 0.96 2.82 -14.60
C GLY A 207 0.88 1.91 -13.39
N PHE A 208 0.62 2.48 -12.22
CA PHE A 208 0.38 1.75 -10.97
C PHE A 208 -1.07 2.00 -10.55
N PHE A 209 -1.89 0.94 -10.63
CA PHE A 209 -3.34 1.03 -10.49
C PHE A 209 -3.84 0.15 -9.36
N GLY A 210 -4.82 0.66 -8.62
CA GLY A 210 -5.32 0.00 -7.42
C GLY A 210 -6.35 0.85 -6.69
N ALA A 211 -6.57 0.52 -5.41
CA ALA A 211 -7.64 1.07 -4.55
C ALA A 211 -9.08 0.66 -4.94
N GLU A 212 -9.25 -0.08 -6.03
CA GLU A 212 -10.52 -0.70 -6.43
C GLU A 212 -10.23 -1.98 -7.24
N PRO A 213 -11.16 -2.96 -7.25
CA PRO A 213 -11.03 -4.13 -8.10
C PRO A 213 -11.10 -3.76 -9.59
N TRP A 214 -10.29 -4.42 -10.42
CA TRP A 214 -10.27 -4.25 -11.86
C TRP A 214 -9.91 -5.56 -12.55
N SER A 215 -10.35 -5.73 -13.81
CA SER A 215 -10.22 -6.98 -14.55
C SER A 215 -9.05 -6.94 -15.56
N ASP A 216 -8.58 -8.11 -15.99
CA ASP A 216 -7.63 -8.23 -17.09
C ASP A 216 -8.14 -7.59 -18.40
N ALA A 217 -9.46 -7.55 -18.60
CA ALA A 217 -10.04 -6.86 -19.74
C ALA A 217 -9.83 -5.34 -19.65
N MET A 218 -10.10 -4.74 -18.49
CA MET A 218 -9.84 -3.33 -18.24
C MET A 218 -8.33 -3.01 -18.33
N ARG A 219 -7.48 -3.92 -17.83
CA ARG A 219 -6.02 -3.80 -17.98
C ARG A 219 -5.62 -3.66 -19.45
N ARG A 220 -6.01 -4.62 -20.30
CA ARG A 220 -5.69 -4.61 -21.73
C ARG A 220 -6.21 -3.36 -22.45
N GLU A 221 -7.37 -2.86 -22.04
CA GLU A 221 -7.93 -1.62 -22.58
C GLU A 221 -7.07 -0.39 -22.24
N ILE A 222 -6.66 -0.26 -20.97
CA ILE A 222 -5.78 0.81 -20.50
C ILE A 222 -4.42 0.73 -21.20
N GLU A 223 -3.83 -0.46 -21.25
CA GLU A 223 -2.54 -0.70 -21.92
C GLU A 223 -2.60 -0.36 -23.41
N ALA A 224 -3.64 -0.79 -24.11
CA ALA A 224 -3.83 -0.48 -25.53
C ALA A 224 -4.08 1.01 -25.77
N SER A 225 -4.84 1.67 -24.88
CA SER A 225 -5.21 3.07 -25.06
C SER A 225 -4.07 4.03 -24.73
N LEU A 226 -3.27 3.75 -23.71
CA LEU A 226 -2.16 4.61 -23.26
C LEU A 226 -0.80 4.16 -23.79
N ASN A 227 -0.69 2.95 -24.36
CA ASN A 227 0.56 2.31 -24.77
C ASN A 227 1.57 2.18 -23.61
N ILE A 228 1.11 1.61 -22.49
CA ILE A 228 1.88 1.44 -21.25
C ILE A 228 1.82 0.01 -20.73
N MET A 229 2.70 -0.33 -19.80
CA MET A 229 2.52 -1.46 -18.89
C MET A 229 1.65 -1.03 -17.71
N ALA A 230 0.54 -1.72 -17.46
CA ALA A 230 -0.35 -1.47 -16.34
C ALA A 230 -0.06 -2.46 -15.20
N LEU A 231 0.34 -1.99 -14.02
CA LEU A 231 0.68 -2.81 -12.87
C LEU A 231 -0.32 -2.62 -11.73
N ASP A 232 -0.70 -3.73 -11.10
CA ASP A 232 -1.58 -3.74 -9.93
C ASP A 232 -0.79 -3.45 -8.65
N ILE A 233 -1.37 -2.59 -7.81
CA ILE A 233 -0.88 -2.26 -6.48
C ILE A 233 -2.01 -2.41 -5.46
N TYR A 234 -1.74 -3.19 -4.43
CA TYR A 234 -2.67 -3.48 -3.36
C TYR A 234 -2.26 -2.85 -2.03
N GLY A 235 -3.28 -2.46 -1.26
CA GLY A 235 -3.11 -1.93 0.07
C GLY A 235 -4.40 -1.44 0.69
N LEU A 236 -4.37 -1.31 2.01
CA LEU A 236 -5.47 -0.83 2.85
C LEU A 236 -4.89 -0.09 4.05
N SER A 237 -5.62 0.93 4.53
CA SER A 237 -5.15 1.84 5.57
C SER A 237 -4.76 1.13 6.87
N GLU A 238 -5.54 0.13 7.25
CA GLU A 238 -5.44 -0.64 8.49
C GLU A 238 -4.14 -1.43 8.61
N VAL A 239 -3.52 -1.77 7.47
CA VAL A 239 -2.19 -2.39 7.43
C VAL A 239 -1.11 -1.34 7.26
N ILE A 240 -1.23 -0.46 6.25
CA ILE A 240 -0.31 0.67 6.07
C ILE A 240 -0.85 1.72 5.09
N GLY A 241 -1.53 1.29 4.02
CA GLY A 241 -1.76 2.06 2.81
C GLY A 241 -1.39 1.24 1.56
N PRO A 242 -1.25 1.84 0.36
CA PRO A 242 -0.61 1.18 -0.77
C PRO A 242 0.79 0.65 -0.42
N GLY A 243 1.24 -0.39 -1.12
CA GLY A 243 2.56 -1.00 -0.92
C GLY A 243 2.55 -2.27 -0.07
N VAL A 244 1.37 -2.81 0.28
CA VAL A 244 1.25 -4.11 0.94
C VAL A 244 1.61 -5.24 -0.02
N ALA A 245 1.09 -5.16 -1.25
CA ALA A 245 1.44 -6.08 -2.31
C ALA A 245 1.45 -5.37 -3.67
N TYR A 246 2.22 -5.88 -4.63
CA TYR A 246 2.42 -5.24 -5.93
C TYR A 246 2.79 -6.24 -7.03
N GLU A 247 2.46 -5.92 -8.27
CA GLU A 247 2.96 -6.68 -9.42
C GLU A 247 4.37 -6.26 -9.82
N CYS A 248 5.11 -7.21 -10.39
CA CYS A 248 6.31 -6.92 -11.16
C CYS A 248 6.00 -6.90 -12.67
N GLU A 249 7.02 -6.66 -13.49
CA GLU A 249 6.94 -6.64 -14.96
C GLU A 249 6.35 -7.89 -15.61
N HIS A 250 6.21 -9.00 -14.87
CA HIS A 250 5.60 -10.23 -15.36
C HIS A 250 4.08 -10.28 -15.27
N GLN A 251 3.42 -9.36 -14.54
CA GLN A 251 1.95 -9.24 -14.46
C GLN A 251 1.25 -10.58 -14.17
N CYS A 252 1.81 -11.37 -13.24
CA CYS A 252 1.36 -12.72 -12.93
C CYS A 252 1.04 -12.86 -11.44
N GLY A 253 0.24 -11.94 -10.93
CA GLY A 253 -0.14 -11.88 -9.52
C GLY A 253 0.75 -10.95 -8.68
N LEU A 254 0.27 -10.66 -7.47
CA LEU A 254 0.87 -9.70 -6.56
C LEU A 254 1.91 -10.38 -5.66
N HIS A 255 3.11 -9.80 -5.61
CA HIS A 255 4.09 -10.06 -4.57
C HIS A 255 3.68 -9.33 -3.30
N VAL A 256 3.43 -10.06 -2.21
CA VAL A 256 3.27 -9.45 -0.87
C VAL A 256 4.66 -9.09 -0.34
N ALA A 257 4.83 -7.89 0.22
CA ALA A 257 6.04 -7.51 0.96
C ALA A 257 6.09 -8.25 2.31
N GLU A 258 6.29 -9.57 2.26
CA GLU A 258 6.02 -10.50 3.35
C GLU A 258 7.00 -10.43 4.53
N ASP A 259 8.13 -9.75 4.33
CA ASP A 259 9.03 -9.33 5.39
C ASP A 259 8.37 -8.31 6.33
N HIS A 260 7.42 -7.51 5.82
CA HIS A 260 6.66 -6.53 6.59
C HIS A 260 5.22 -6.98 6.91
N PHE A 261 4.57 -7.73 6.01
CA PHE A 261 3.16 -8.10 6.13
C PHE A 261 2.98 -9.61 5.95
N ILE A 262 2.67 -10.34 7.02
CA ILE A 262 2.47 -11.80 6.95
C ILE A 262 1.03 -12.08 6.46
N PRO A 263 0.83 -12.68 5.26
CA PRO A 263 -0.51 -12.97 4.77
C PRO A 263 -1.02 -14.33 5.27
N GLU A 264 -2.32 -14.38 5.61
CA GLU A 264 -3.06 -15.63 5.84
C GLU A 264 -4.31 -15.64 4.96
N ILE A 265 -4.67 -16.82 4.44
CA ILE A 265 -5.91 -17.05 3.71
C ILE A 265 -6.77 -17.95 4.58
N ILE A 266 -7.96 -17.50 4.93
CA ILE A 266 -8.85 -18.19 5.86
C ILE A 266 -10.21 -18.47 5.21
N ASN A 267 -10.87 -19.51 5.69
CA ASN A 267 -12.29 -19.71 5.43
C ASN A 267 -13.10 -18.63 6.19
N PRO A 268 -13.92 -17.82 5.50
CA PRO A 268 -14.64 -16.72 6.14
C PRO A 268 -15.72 -17.18 7.13
N ASP A 269 -16.19 -18.43 7.03
CA ASP A 269 -17.22 -18.98 7.93
C ASP A 269 -16.61 -19.62 9.18
N THR A 270 -15.43 -20.24 9.07
CA THR A 270 -14.81 -20.99 10.18
C THR A 270 -13.62 -20.28 10.81
N GLY A 271 -12.95 -19.38 10.09
CA GLY A 271 -11.71 -18.75 10.50
C GLY A 271 -10.48 -19.65 10.43
N GLU A 272 -10.59 -20.83 9.82
CA GLU A 272 -9.49 -21.80 9.67
C GLU A 272 -8.69 -21.52 8.38
N ASN A 273 -7.36 -21.77 8.43
CA ASN A 273 -6.43 -21.67 7.30
C ASN A 273 -6.59 -22.82 6.28
#